data_AF-A0A7Y0LEZ5-F1
#
_entry.id   AF-A0A7Y0LEZ5-F1
#
_cell.length_a   1.000
_cell.length_b   1.000
_cell.length_c   1.000
_cell.angle_alpha   90.00
_cell.angle_beta   90.00
_cell.angle_gamma   90.00
#
_symmetry.space_group_name_H-M   'P 1'
#
loop_
_entity.id
_entity.type
_entity.pdbx_description
1 polymer ?
#
loop_
_entity_poly.entity_id
_entity_poly.type
_entity_poly.pdbx_seq_one_letter_code
_entity_poly.pdbx_strand_id
1 'polypeptide(L)'
;MNSVYSEVKESVGTKDYSRALVLIKNVYKKNALVSVADRFQFKYLETYCYLQLSKADKAEASILERSLYTKEQQVKLVNLLAAYFSSQQTANLIKAENYLEESCRLDCSVNNAQMLFSLFKFYSATYDVQNAERLWKQLVKWKNTFEPAMLERLEYASRLNLSTIFNDTIAELIKNFRMLSEQGCYTLIYTLATFNQKEEAERLLRGNSASSLTMEDAKLLKASILFEDNDFKGCFKLLNSLENQTVQSLNQMAKCQEKMEQHNDAFELFERSAKSYLEQSAKFKFANILNSYKSLNLSKIQAKNQEGFESINIENKSYKLCFMIGFPRSGTTLLENILDSQSSIFTLPELGLINRVISIYQAVTDKPYPKGLEYLTERQKAELRAYYCRLLANIIECSEENIEDEMSLVIDKMPLNTIHLPLIKVLFPNAKFIFSARHPLDVVLSNFQQFYNLNREMSFLISLDSTVKRYVEVLEYFEMCRAALKLNLCIAKYEDLVCNFDAEVNNIFKFLGVVPSNNYRDFNKLAKNKTIKTPSRSQVNQAIYKGATYKWQNYQEQLNPYIEQLKPVIDKLNYSI
;
A
#
# COMPACT_ATOMS: atom_id res chain seq x y z
N MET A 1 -30.09 27.50 -30.51
CA MET A 1 -29.15 27.03 -29.47
C MET A 1 -29.63 25.78 -28.76
N ASN A 2 -30.89 25.73 -28.27
CA ASN A 2 -31.41 24.56 -27.55
C ASN A 2 -31.34 23.24 -28.33
N SER A 3 -31.64 23.22 -29.65
CA SER A 3 -31.54 21.98 -30.44
C SER A 3 -30.08 21.48 -30.56
N VAL A 4 -29.12 22.38 -30.81
CA VAL A 4 -27.70 22.02 -30.92
C VAL A 4 -27.13 21.55 -29.57
N TYR A 5 -27.54 22.17 -28.45
CA TYR A 5 -27.14 21.71 -27.13
C TYR A 5 -27.69 20.31 -26.80
N SER A 6 -28.93 20.02 -27.19
CA SER A 6 -29.52 18.68 -27.09
C SER A 6 -28.76 17.65 -27.93
N GLU A 7 -28.38 17.98 -29.16
CA GLU A 7 -27.58 17.09 -30.03
C GLU A 7 -26.19 16.79 -29.45
N VAL A 8 -25.54 17.79 -28.83
CA VAL A 8 -24.26 17.57 -28.12
C VAL A 8 -24.48 16.65 -26.93
N LYS A 9 -25.53 16.87 -26.13
CA LYS A 9 -25.86 16.00 -24.98
C LYS A 9 -26.18 14.57 -25.41
N GLU A 10 -26.91 14.40 -26.50
CA GLU A 10 -27.21 13.09 -27.08
C GLU A 10 -25.93 12.38 -27.53
N SER A 11 -25.03 13.10 -28.22
CA SER A 11 -23.73 12.57 -28.62
C SER A 11 -22.89 12.14 -27.41
N VAL A 12 -22.90 12.93 -26.33
CA VAL A 12 -22.23 12.56 -25.06
C VAL A 12 -22.90 11.36 -24.40
N GLY A 13 -24.23 11.29 -24.37
CA GLY A 13 -24.99 10.18 -23.80
C GLY A 13 -24.78 8.86 -24.54
N THR A 14 -24.60 8.93 -25.86
CA THR A 14 -24.25 7.79 -26.72
C THR A 14 -22.74 7.50 -26.76
N LYS A 15 -21.94 8.23 -25.98
CA LYS A 15 -20.47 8.13 -25.89
C LYS A 15 -19.72 8.44 -27.20
N ASP A 16 -20.35 9.12 -28.15
CA ASP A 16 -19.70 9.67 -29.34
C ASP A 16 -19.08 11.05 -29.04
N TYR A 17 -18.00 11.02 -28.24
CA TYR A 17 -17.32 12.24 -27.80
C TYR A 17 -16.65 13.01 -28.93
N SER A 18 -16.26 12.32 -30.01
CA SER A 18 -15.65 12.95 -31.18
C SER A 18 -16.68 13.79 -31.94
N ARG A 19 -17.89 13.25 -32.17
CA ARG A 19 -19.00 14.00 -32.76
C ARG A 19 -19.42 15.18 -31.88
N ALA A 20 -19.53 14.97 -30.58
CA ALA A 20 -19.84 16.04 -29.63
C ALA A 20 -18.85 17.22 -29.77
N LEU A 21 -17.54 16.94 -29.84
CA LEU A 21 -16.51 17.98 -30.04
C LEU A 21 -16.64 18.71 -31.39
N VAL A 22 -17.01 18.02 -32.46
CA VAL A 22 -17.25 18.66 -33.78
C VAL A 22 -18.42 19.63 -33.70
N LEU A 23 -19.52 19.21 -33.09
CA LEU A 23 -20.71 20.05 -32.88
C LEU A 23 -20.36 21.29 -32.05
N ILE A 24 -19.63 21.13 -30.94
CA ILE A 24 -19.20 22.25 -30.09
C ILE A 24 -18.32 23.23 -30.87
N LYS A 25 -17.35 22.76 -31.65
CA LYS A 25 -16.49 23.63 -32.48
C LYS A 25 -17.29 24.42 -33.50
N ASN A 26 -18.33 23.84 -34.07
CA ASN A 26 -19.21 24.54 -35.01
C ASN A 26 -20.01 25.65 -34.33
N VAL A 27 -20.41 25.46 -33.06
CA VAL A 27 -21.04 26.52 -32.24
C VAL A 27 -20.08 27.68 -32.03
N TYR A 28 -18.82 27.41 -31.66
CA TYR A 28 -17.80 28.45 -31.47
C TYR A 28 -17.50 29.21 -32.77
N LYS A 29 -17.38 28.51 -33.92
CA LYS A 29 -17.14 29.14 -35.23
C LYS A 29 -18.27 30.08 -35.68
N LYS A 30 -19.52 29.71 -35.38
CA LYS A 30 -20.70 30.52 -35.75
C LYS A 30 -20.91 31.71 -34.81
N ASN A 31 -20.05 31.89 -33.80
CA ASN A 31 -20.19 32.87 -32.71
C ASN A 31 -21.60 32.90 -32.11
N ALA A 32 -22.28 31.75 -32.12
CA ALA A 32 -23.71 31.64 -31.85
C ALA A 32 -24.04 31.68 -30.35
N LEU A 33 -23.07 32.00 -29.49
CA LEU A 33 -23.21 32.04 -28.04
C LEU A 33 -23.66 33.42 -27.60
N VAL A 34 -24.89 33.51 -27.13
CA VAL A 34 -25.53 34.78 -26.76
C VAL A 34 -25.33 35.11 -25.27
N SER A 35 -25.09 34.11 -24.41
CA SER A 35 -24.88 34.31 -22.96
C SER A 35 -23.63 33.61 -22.41
N VAL A 36 -23.10 34.12 -21.29
CA VAL A 36 -21.99 33.50 -20.52
C VAL A 36 -22.40 32.11 -20.01
N ALA A 37 -23.67 31.92 -19.65
CA ALA A 37 -24.20 30.63 -19.19
C ALA A 37 -24.16 29.56 -20.30
N ASP A 38 -24.55 29.91 -21.52
CA ASP A 38 -24.47 29.00 -22.67
C ASP A 38 -23.00 28.66 -22.97
N ARG A 39 -22.12 29.65 -22.92
CA ARG A 39 -20.67 29.45 -23.12
C ARG A 39 -20.08 28.48 -22.09
N PHE A 40 -20.49 28.58 -20.83
CA PHE A 40 -20.08 27.66 -19.78
C PHE A 40 -20.55 26.22 -20.05
N GLN A 41 -21.82 26.02 -20.43
CA GLN A 41 -22.36 24.68 -20.67
C GLN A 41 -21.62 23.93 -21.78
N PHE A 42 -21.35 24.60 -22.90
CA PHE A 42 -20.54 24.03 -23.97
C PHE A 42 -19.10 23.80 -23.54
N LYS A 43 -18.53 24.68 -22.72
CA LYS A 43 -17.17 24.53 -22.21
C LYS A 43 -17.00 23.33 -21.27
N TYR A 44 -18.00 23.10 -20.41
CA TYR A 44 -18.04 21.93 -19.54
C TYR A 44 -18.07 20.64 -20.36
N LEU A 45 -18.97 20.55 -21.35
CA LEU A 45 -19.08 19.39 -22.23
C LEU A 45 -17.82 19.18 -23.09
N GLU A 46 -17.20 20.26 -23.59
CA GLU A 46 -15.93 20.19 -24.32
C GLU A 46 -14.83 19.56 -23.47
N THR A 47 -14.66 20.08 -22.25
CA THR A 47 -13.66 19.60 -21.29
C THR A 47 -13.91 18.13 -20.97
N TYR A 48 -15.16 17.76 -20.65
CA TYR A 48 -15.56 16.39 -20.39
C TYR A 48 -15.23 15.46 -21.57
N CYS A 49 -15.58 15.83 -22.80
CA CYS A 49 -15.28 15.03 -23.99
C CYS A 49 -13.78 14.84 -24.22
N TYR A 50 -12.95 15.87 -24.00
CA TYR A 50 -11.49 15.72 -24.11
C TYR A 50 -10.95 14.71 -23.09
N LEU A 51 -11.46 14.73 -21.85
CA LEU A 51 -11.06 13.78 -20.81
C LEU A 51 -11.48 12.35 -21.14
N GLN A 52 -12.71 12.13 -21.63
CA GLN A 52 -13.16 10.80 -22.07
C GLN A 52 -12.35 10.24 -23.23
N LEU A 53 -11.77 11.12 -24.06
CA LEU A 53 -10.85 10.75 -25.15
C LEU A 53 -9.38 10.67 -24.72
N SER A 54 -9.09 10.74 -23.42
CA SER A 54 -7.72 10.76 -22.87
C SER A 54 -6.82 11.86 -23.44
N LYS A 55 -7.41 13.03 -23.76
CA LYS A 55 -6.72 14.22 -24.27
C LYS A 55 -6.60 15.27 -23.18
N ALA A 56 -5.90 14.93 -22.09
CA ALA A 56 -5.78 15.76 -20.89
C ALA A 56 -5.28 17.18 -21.19
N ASP A 57 -4.22 17.33 -22.00
CA ASP A 57 -3.66 18.65 -22.34
C ASP A 57 -4.70 19.58 -23.01
N LYS A 58 -5.61 19.01 -23.81
CA LYS A 58 -6.69 19.77 -24.45
C LYS A 58 -7.79 20.15 -23.47
N ALA A 59 -8.06 19.30 -22.49
CA ALA A 59 -9.00 19.59 -21.40
C ALA A 59 -8.45 20.66 -20.45
N GLU A 60 -7.14 20.63 -20.14
CA GLU A 60 -6.49 21.68 -19.35
C GLU A 60 -6.51 23.01 -20.10
N ALA A 61 -6.17 22.99 -21.40
CA ALA A 61 -6.23 24.16 -22.26
C ALA A 61 -7.64 24.75 -22.38
N SER A 62 -8.69 23.90 -22.41
CA SER A 62 -10.06 24.40 -22.55
C SER A 62 -10.49 25.27 -21.38
N ILE A 63 -9.98 25.03 -20.17
CA ILE A 63 -10.40 25.74 -18.95
C ILE A 63 -9.44 26.89 -18.54
N LEU A 64 -8.49 27.28 -19.38
CA LEU A 64 -7.58 28.40 -19.08
C LEU A 64 -8.33 29.72 -18.85
N GLU A 65 -9.39 29.97 -19.62
CA GLU A 65 -10.24 31.16 -19.50
C GLU A 65 -11.30 31.03 -18.39
N ARG A 66 -11.17 30.08 -17.45
CA ARG A 66 -12.21 29.83 -16.43
C ARG A 66 -12.47 31.01 -15.49
N SER A 67 -11.50 31.92 -15.35
CA SER A 67 -11.65 33.15 -14.56
C SER A 67 -12.79 34.06 -15.05
N LEU A 68 -13.26 33.87 -16.29
CA LEU A 68 -14.41 34.57 -16.85
C LEU A 68 -15.77 34.05 -16.33
N TYR A 69 -15.79 32.92 -15.62
CA TYR A 69 -17.01 32.29 -15.10
C TYR A 69 -17.20 32.54 -13.60
N THR A 70 -18.41 32.29 -13.09
CA THR A 70 -18.69 32.39 -11.64
C THR A 70 -17.87 31.36 -10.86
N LYS A 71 -17.66 31.58 -9.55
CA LYS A 71 -16.95 30.62 -8.70
C LYS A 71 -17.55 29.21 -8.76
N GLU A 72 -18.87 29.09 -8.70
CA GLU A 72 -19.56 27.79 -8.81
C GLU A 72 -19.26 27.08 -10.14
N GLN A 73 -19.21 27.83 -11.24
CA GLN A 73 -18.87 27.31 -12.56
C GLN A 73 -17.39 26.89 -12.63
N GLN A 74 -16.49 27.68 -12.04
CA GLN A 74 -15.07 27.34 -11.95
C GLN A 74 -14.86 26.01 -11.21
N VAL A 75 -15.53 25.81 -10.06
CA VAL A 75 -15.49 24.55 -9.30
C VAL A 75 -15.89 23.37 -10.19
N LYS A 76 -16.99 23.48 -10.94
CA LYS A 76 -17.45 22.41 -11.83
C LYS A 76 -16.42 22.03 -12.90
N LEU A 77 -15.69 23.00 -13.47
CA LEU A 77 -14.64 22.75 -14.47
C LEU A 77 -13.40 22.11 -13.83
N VAL A 78 -12.95 22.63 -12.70
CA VAL A 78 -11.77 22.11 -11.98
C VAL A 78 -12.04 20.69 -11.47
N ASN A 79 -13.26 20.40 -10.98
CA ASN A 79 -13.65 19.07 -10.51
C ASN A 79 -13.55 18.00 -11.61
N LEU A 80 -13.77 18.35 -12.89
CA LEU A 80 -13.57 17.42 -14.01
C LEU A 80 -12.11 16.95 -14.09
N LEU A 81 -11.16 17.89 -13.99
CA LEU A 81 -9.73 17.57 -14.04
C LEU A 81 -9.30 16.84 -12.76
N ALA A 82 -9.73 17.31 -11.59
CA ALA A 82 -9.41 16.68 -10.31
C ALA A 82 -9.86 15.21 -10.28
N ALA A 83 -11.11 14.93 -10.69
CA ALA A 83 -11.64 13.56 -10.77
C ALA A 83 -10.90 12.71 -11.81
N TYR A 84 -10.58 13.30 -12.98
CA TYR A 84 -9.84 12.58 -14.01
C TYR A 84 -8.44 12.19 -13.55
N PHE A 85 -7.64 13.13 -13.05
CA PHE A 85 -6.28 12.83 -12.61
C PHE A 85 -6.24 11.91 -11.38
N SER A 86 -7.24 11.98 -10.49
CA SER A 86 -7.34 11.10 -9.33
C SER A 86 -7.73 9.65 -9.68
N SER A 87 -8.36 9.42 -10.83
CA SER A 87 -8.85 8.09 -11.25
C SER A 87 -7.89 7.33 -12.15
N GLN A 88 -6.85 7.98 -12.67
CA GLN A 88 -5.84 7.35 -13.53
C GLN A 88 -4.96 6.38 -12.74
N GLN A 89 -4.82 5.13 -13.19
CA GLN A 89 -3.94 4.15 -12.52
C GLN A 89 -2.45 4.53 -12.59
N THR A 90 -2.07 5.32 -13.59
CA THR A 90 -0.75 5.95 -13.76
C THR A 90 -0.88 7.46 -13.55
N ALA A 91 -1.62 7.86 -12.50
CA ALA A 91 -1.91 9.25 -12.23
C ALA A 91 -0.64 10.09 -12.20
N ASN A 92 -0.67 11.22 -12.91
CA ASN A 92 0.20 12.33 -12.57
C ASN A 92 -0.30 12.87 -11.22
N LEU A 93 0.19 12.28 -10.11
CA LEU A 93 -0.24 12.62 -8.75
C LEU A 93 -0.06 14.11 -8.46
N ILE A 94 0.94 14.76 -9.06
CA ILE A 94 1.17 16.20 -8.94
C ILE A 94 -0.01 16.98 -9.53
N LYS A 95 -0.51 16.59 -10.72
CA LYS A 95 -1.71 17.21 -11.29
C LYS A 95 -2.96 16.90 -10.46
N ALA A 96 -3.10 15.69 -9.93
CA ALA A 96 -4.21 15.33 -9.06
C ALA A 96 -4.25 16.23 -7.80
N GLU A 97 -3.11 16.36 -7.11
CA GLU A 97 -2.88 17.25 -5.96
C GLU A 97 -3.31 18.69 -6.29
N ASN A 98 -2.72 19.27 -7.32
CA ASN A 98 -2.96 20.67 -7.71
C ASN A 98 -4.44 20.96 -8.00
N TYR A 99 -5.13 20.09 -8.75
CA TYR A 99 -6.53 20.31 -9.09
C TYR A 99 -7.49 20.03 -7.92
N LEU A 100 -7.16 19.08 -7.05
CA LEU A 100 -7.92 18.85 -5.82
C LEU A 100 -7.78 20.05 -4.87
N GLU A 101 -6.57 20.58 -4.68
CA GLU A 101 -6.35 21.79 -3.89
C GLU A 101 -7.05 23.00 -4.48
N GLU A 102 -6.94 23.21 -5.81
CA GLU A 102 -7.62 24.32 -6.49
C GLU A 102 -9.14 24.24 -6.30
N SER A 103 -9.73 23.05 -6.45
CA SER A 103 -11.15 22.81 -6.19
C SER A 103 -11.55 23.20 -4.77
N CYS A 104 -10.80 22.73 -3.77
CA CYS A 104 -11.08 23.00 -2.36
C CYS A 104 -10.87 24.48 -2.00
N ARG A 105 -9.95 25.17 -2.65
CA ARG A 105 -9.74 26.62 -2.51
C ARG A 105 -10.90 27.42 -3.08
N LEU A 106 -11.50 26.96 -4.17
CA LEU A 106 -12.66 27.60 -4.80
C LEU A 106 -13.95 27.39 -4.01
N ASP A 107 -14.17 26.18 -3.49
CA ASP A 107 -15.31 25.84 -2.63
C ASP A 107 -14.93 24.81 -1.57
N CYS A 108 -14.90 25.25 -0.31
CA CYS A 108 -14.67 24.42 0.85
C CYS A 108 -15.98 24.08 1.59
N SER A 109 -17.15 24.22 0.98
CA SER A 109 -18.44 23.91 1.60
C SER A 109 -18.86 22.45 1.40
N VAL A 110 -19.98 22.06 2.02
CA VAL A 110 -20.57 20.71 1.87
C VAL A 110 -20.91 20.37 0.41
N ASN A 111 -21.14 21.37 -0.44
CA ASN A 111 -21.45 21.16 -1.85
C ASN A 111 -20.28 20.56 -2.64
N ASN A 112 -19.06 20.72 -2.13
CA ASN A 112 -17.83 20.17 -2.72
C ASN A 112 -17.22 19.05 -1.87
N ALA A 113 -17.98 18.48 -0.92
CA ALA A 113 -17.49 17.51 0.05
C ALA A 113 -16.77 16.30 -0.58
N GLN A 114 -17.18 15.86 -1.77
CA GLN A 114 -16.52 14.77 -2.49
C GLN A 114 -15.08 15.10 -2.91
N MET A 115 -14.81 16.34 -3.33
CA MET A 115 -13.44 16.76 -3.69
C MET A 115 -12.60 16.95 -2.45
N LEU A 116 -13.16 17.49 -1.37
CA LEU A 116 -12.47 17.58 -0.07
C LEU A 116 -12.12 16.19 0.46
N PHE A 117 -13.04 15.23 0.36
CA PHE A 117 -12.76 13.86 0.74
C PHE A 117 -11.70 13.22 -0.16
N SER A 118 -11.71 13.51 -1.46
CA SER A 118 -10.69 13.01 -2.40
C SER A 118 -9.30 13.61 -2.09
N LEU A 119 -9.23 14.90 -1.71
CA LEU A 119 -8.00 15.54 -1.25
C LEU A 119 -7.53 14.98 0.09
N PHE A 120 -8.44 14.73 1.02
CA PHE A 120 -8.12 14.06 2.28
C PHE A 120 -7.52 12.67 2.06
N LYS A 121 -8.10 11.87 1.16
CA LYS A 121 -7.54 10.58 0.73
C LYS A 121 -6.18 10.73 0.07
N PHE A 122 -5.99 11.79 -0.72
CA PHE A 122 -4.70 12.08 -1.34
C PHE A 122 -3.63 12.33 -0.28
N TYR A 123 -3.90 13.21 0.70
CA TYR A 123 -2.97 13.49 1.80
C TYR A 123 -2.70 12.26 2.66
N SER A 124 -3.71 11.46 2.99
CA SER A 124 -3.55 10.14 3.63
C SER A 124 -2.62 9.22 2.83
N ALA A 125 -2.76 9.20 1.51
CA ALA A 125 -1.97 8.37 0.60
C ALA A 125 -0.51 8.86 0.43
N THR A 126 -0.26 10.16 0.60
CA THR A 126 1.08 10.79 0.56
C THR A 126 1.65 11.08 1.95
N TYR A 127 1.02 10.52 2.99
CA TYR A 127 1.42 10.63 4.40
C TYR A 127 1.45 12.06 4.96
N ASP A 128 0.80 13.01 4.29
CA ASP A 128 0.65 14.38 4.78
C ASP A 128 -0.44 14.43 5.86
N VAL A 129 -0.08 13.98 7.06
CA VAL A 129 -1.02 13.84 8.19
C VAL A 129 -1.55 15.20 8.63
N GLN A 130 -0.72 16.25 8.57
CA GLN A 130 -1.13 17.59 9.00
C GLN A 130 -2.29 18.12 8.14
N ASN A 131 -2.16 18.08 6.82
CA ASN A 131 -3.24 18.53 5.94
C ASN A 131 -4.42 17.55 5.92
N ALA A 132 -4.17 16.24 6.07
CA ALA A 132 -5.23 15.25 6.22
C ALA A 132 -6.11 15.55 7.46
N GLU A 133 -5.51 15.80 8.62
CA GLU A 133 -6.25 16.10 9.86
C GLU A 133 -7.00 17.43 9.81
N ARG A 134 -6.46 18.43 9.10
CA ARG A 134 -7.16 19.69 8.85
C ARG A 134 -8.46 19.47 8.06
N LEU A 135 -8.42 18.66 7.00
CA LEU A 135 -9.61 18.33 6.21
C LEU A 135 -10.57 17.40 6.98
N TRP A 136 -10.04 16.43 7.72
CA TRP A 136 -10.84 15.51 8.53
C TRP A 136 -11.76 16.27 9.49
N LYS A 137 -11.25 17.27 10.23
CA LYS A 137 -12.04 18.12 11.15
C LYS A 137 -13.24 18.80 10.48
N GLN A 138 -13.16 19.01 9.16
CA GLN A 138 -14.26 19.56 8.38
C GLN A 138 -15.21 18.45 7.90
N LEU A 139 -14.67 17.38 7.34
CA LEU A 139 -15.43 16.27 6.75
C LEU A 139 -16.32 15.56 7.78
N VAL A 140 -15.90 15.43 9.04
CA VAL A 140 -16.71 14.80 10.09
C VAL A 140 -17.93 15.62 10.50
N LYS A 141 -18.00 16.90 10.12
CA LYS A 141 -19.19 17.74 10.39
C LYS A 141 -20.36 17.41 9.48
N TRP A 142 -20.13 16.73 8.36
CA TRP A 142 -21.16 16.42 7.38
C TRP A 142 -21.51 14.94 7.40
N LYS A 143 -22.82 14.65 7.49
CA LYS A 143 -23.35 13.29 7.64
C LYS A 143 -22.87 12.33 6.53
N ASN A 144 -22.77 12.82 5.29
CA ASN A 144 -22.38 12.00 4.13
C ASN A 144 -20.87 11.70 4.05
N THR A 145 -20.03 12.46 4.77
CA THR A 145 -18.58 12.25 4.79
C THR A 145 -18.04 11.78 6.14
N PHE A 146 -18.85 11.78 7.21
CA PHE A 146 -18.46 11.34 8.54
C PHE A 146 -17.82 9.95 8.53
N GLU A 147 -18.59 8.92 8.16
CA GLU A 147 -18.10 7.54 8.21
C GLU A 147 -16.90 7.32 7.26
N PRO A 148 -16.95 7.69 5.97
CA PRO A 148 -15.79 7.54 5.08
C PRO A 148 -14.53 8.22 5.60
N ALA A 149 -14.65 9.43 6.18
CA ALA A 149 -13.51 10.15 6.74
C ALA A 149 -12.94 9.46 7.98
N MET A 150 -13.79 8.91 8.86
CA MET A 150 -13.37 8.16 10.04
C MET A 150 -12.66 6.86 9.67
N LEU A 151 -13.18 6.11 8.69
CA LEU A 151 -12.57 4.84 8.27
C LEU A 151 -11.21 5.04 7.60
N GLU A 152 -11.08 6.05 6.73
CA GLU A 152 -9.79 6.41 6.12
C GLU A 152 -8.80 6.94 7.18
N ARG A 153 -9.27 7.71 8.17
CA ARG A 153 -8.45 8.15 9.32
C ARG A 153 -7.90 6.97 10.12
N LEU A 154 -8.75 5.99 10.41
CA LEU A 154 -8.37 4.76 11.10
C LEU A 154 -7.33 3.97 10.30
N GLU A 155 -7.50 3.90 8.97
CA GLU A 155 -6.59 3.17 8.09
C GLU A 155 -5.19 3.79 8.07
N TYR A 156 -5.07 5.10 7.83
CA TYR A 156 -3.75 5.72 7.76
C TYR A 156 -3.07 5.77 9.14
N ALA A 157 -3.83 5.98 10.23
CA ALA A 157 -3.27 5.99 11.58
C ALA A 157 -2.68 4.61 11.93
N SER A 158 -3.38 3.53 11.58
CA SER A 158 -2.84 2.17 11.72
C SER A 158 -1.62 1.92 10.83
N ARG A 159 -1.63 2.43 9.60
CA ARG A 159 -0.54 2.25 8.64
C ARG A 159 0.75 2.96 9.07
N LEU A 160 0.62 4.14 9.67
CA LEU A 160 1.71 5.00 10.15
C LEU A 160 2.03 4.79 11.64
N ASN A 161 1.37 3.84 12.30
CA ASN A 161 1.56 3.56 13.72
C ASN A 161 1.27 4.75 14.66
N LEU A 162 0.31 5.61 14.30
CA LEU A 162 -0.09 6.79 15.07
C LEU A 162 -1.13 6.41 16.13
N SER A 163 -0.66 5.99 17.29
CA SER A 163 -1.49 5.38 18.34
C SER A 163 -2.47 6.38 18.96
N THR A 164 -2.11 7.65 19.07
CA THR A 164 -3.00 8.72 19.56
C THR A 164 -4.17 8.90 18.60
N ILE A 165 -3.87 9.14 17.32
CA ILE A 165 -4.90 9.32 16.28
C ILE A 165 -5.78 8.08 16.15
N PHE A 166 -5.18 6.88 16.21
CA PHE A 166 -5.91 5.63 16.12
C PHE A 166 -6.92 5.47 17.25
N ASN A 167 -6.48 5.65 18.51
CA ASN A 167 -7.34 5.51 19.68
C ASN A 167 -8.44 6.58 19.72
N ASP A 168 -8.12 7.83 19.38
CA ASP A 168 -9.11 8.90 19.27
C ASP A 168 -10.18 8.58 18.21
N THR A 169 -9.76 8.02 17.08
CA THR A 169 -10.68 7.61 15.99
C THR A 169 -11.60 6.48 16.43
N ILE A 170 -11.06 5.48 17.12
CA ILE A 170 -11.84 4.37 17.69
C ILE A 170 -12.87 4.88 18.70
N ALA A 171 -12.46 5.75 19.63
CA ALA A 171 -13.37 6.31 20.63
C ALA A 171 -14.55 7.06 20.00
N GLU A 172 -14.30 7.88 18.98
CA GLU A 172 -15.36 8.62 18.29
C GLU A 172 -16.25 7.70 17.44
N LEU A 173 -15.70 6.63 16.84
CA LEU A 173 -16.51 5.61 16.15
C LEU A 173 -17.42 4.86 17.12
N ILE A 174 -16.94 4.48 18.30
CA ILE A 174 -17.73 3.81 19.35
C ILE A 174 -18.89 4.72 19.80
N LYS A 175 -18.59 6.00 20.04
CA LYS A 175 -19.60 6.99 20.46
C LYS A 175 -20.72 7.15 19.41
N ASN A 176 -20.38 7.06 18.13
CA ASN A 176 -21.33 7.21 17.02
C ASN A 176 -21.75 5.86 16.41
N PHE A 177 -21.52 4.74 17.09
CA PHE A 177 -21.69 3.39 16.54
C PHE A 177 -23.07 3.15 15.90
N ARG A 178 -24.15 3.67 16.51
CA ARG A 178 -25.52 3.52 16.00
C ARG A 178 -25.80 4.25 14.67
N MET A 179 -24.93 5.17 14.28
CA MET A 179 -25.04 5.93 13.03
C MET A 179 -24.23 5.30 11.89
N LEU A 180 -23.42 4.28 12.19
CA LEU A 180 -22.58 3.61 11.20
C LEU A 180 -23.41 2.69 10.31
N SER A 181 -22.98 2.58 9.06
CA SER A 181 -23.43 1.57 8.13
C SER A 181 -22.99 0.17 8.60
N GLU A 182 -23.53 -0.87 7.97
CA GLU A 182 -23.09 -2.26 8.16
C GLU A 182 -21.55 -2.38 8.02
N GLN A 183 -20.98 -1.78 6.97
CA GLN A 183 -19.54 -1.79 6.73
C GLN A 183 -18.76 -1.05 7.83
N GLY A 184 -19.28 0.08 8.31
CA GLY A 184 -18.69 0.84 9.40
C GLY A 184 -18.67 0.05 10.71
N CYS A 185 -19.80 -0.58 11.05
CA CYS A 185 -19.92 -1.49 12.20
C CYS A 185 -18.94 -2.65 12.11
N TYR A 186 -18.90 -3.34 10.95
CA TYR A 186 -17.99 -4.46 10.72
C TYR A 186 -16.53 -4.04 10.89
N THR A 187 -16.13 -2.94 10.25
CA THR A 187 -14.75 -2.45 10.27
C THR A 187 -14.30 -2.09 11.67
N LEU A 188 -15.16 -1.44 12.46
CA LEU A 188 -14.87 -1.10 13.85
C LEU A 188 -14.70 -2.36 14.72
N ILE A 189 -15.68 -3.27 14.71
CA ILE A 189 -15.65 -4.47 15.56
C ILE A 189 -14.47 -5.36 15.18
N TYR A 190 -14.22 -5.57 13.89
CA TYR A 190 -13.07 -6.32 13.41
C TYR A 190 -11.75 -5.70 13.86
N THR A 191 -11.65 -4.37 13.80
CA THR A 191 -10.47 -3.65 14.28
C THR A 191 -10.30 -3.82 15.79
N LEU A 192 -11.35 -3.65 16.59
CA LEU A 192 -11.29 -3.87 18.04
C LEU A 192 -10.83 -5.29 18.41
N ALA A 193 -11.38 -6.31 17.73
CA ALA A 193 -10.97 -7.70 17.92
C ALA A 193 -9.48 -7.93 17.60
N THR A 194 -8.99 -7.33 16.51
CA THR A 194 -7.60 -7.45 16.05
C THR A 194 -6.59 -6.66 16.91
N PHE A 195 -7.04 -5.64 17.64
CA PHE A 195 -6.20 -4.74 18.44
C PHE A 195 -6.33 -4.98 19.95
N ASN A 196 -6.68 -6.20 20.36
CA ASN A 196 -6.76 -6.61 21.75
C ASN A 196 -7.78 -5.83 22.59
N GLN A 197 -8.82 -5.25 21.95
CA GLN A 197 -9.97 -4.61 22.60
C GLN A 197 -11.20 -5.53 22.48
N LYS A 198 -11.02 -6.79 22.88
CA LYS A 198 -11.98 -7.88 22.62
C LYS A 198 -13.28 -7.74 23.39
N GLU A 199 -13.21 -7.32 24.66
CA GLU A 199 -14.40 -7.10 25.49
C GLU A 199 -15.32 -6.05 24.86
N GLU A 200 -14.71 -5.00 24.31
CA GLU A 200 -15.45 -3.95 23.61
C GLU A 200 -16.04 -4.44 22.29
N ALA A 201 -15.28 -5.24 21.52
CA ALA A 201 -15.78 -5.90 20.32
C ALA A 201 -16.98 -6.80 20.62
N GLU A 202 -16.91 -7.61 21.68
CA GLU A 202 -18.02 -8.47 22.13
C GLU A 202 -19.23 -7.65 22.60
N ARG A 203 -18.98 -6.58 23.36
CA ARG A 203 -20.04 -5.69 23.87
C ARG A 203 -20.82 -5.06 22.71
N LEU A 204 -20.11 -4.57 21.68
CA LEU A 204 -20.74 -3.98 20.50
C LEU A 204 -21.49 -5.03 19.66
N LEU A 205 -20.94 -6.24 19.54
CA LEU A 205 -21.56 -7.33 18.80
C LEU A 205 -22.85 -7.87 19.48
N ARG A 206 -22.89 -7.93 20.82
CA ARG A 206 -24.06 -8.39 21.59
C ARG A 206 -25.16 -7.32 21.70
N GLY A 207 -24.82 -6.05 21.59
CA GLY A 207 -25.79 -4.96 21.72
C GLY A 207 -26.79 -4.92 20.57
N ASN A 208 -28.05 -4.54 20.85
CA ASN A 208 -29.11 -4.25 19.85
C ASN A 208 -28.74 -3.13 18.83
N SER A 209 -27.53 -2.57 18.92
CA SER A 209 -26.94 -1.68 17.93
C SER A 209 -26.34 -2.40 16.72
N ALA A 210 -26.21 -3.73 16.77
CA ALA A 210 -25.82 -4.57 15.64
C ALA A 210 -26.98 -4.87 14.67
N SER A 211 -28.12 -4.15 14.76
CA SER A 211 -29.28 -4.36 13.88
C SER A 211 -28.98 -4.11 12.39
N SER A 212 -27.87 -3.45 12.08
CA SER A 212 -27.38 -3.26 10.71
C SER A 212 -26.47 -4.38 10.19
N LEU A 213 -25.96 -5.27 11.05
CA LEU A 213 -25.12 -6.40 10.63
C LEU A 213 -25.98 -7.58 10.18
N THR A 214 -25.66 -8.18 9.04
CA THR A 214 -26.19 -9.49 8.68
C THR A 214 -25.78 -10.56 9.70
N MET A 215 -26.58 -11.63 9.78
CA MET A 215 -26.27 -12.79 10.61
C MET A 215 -24.91 -13.40 10.24
N GLU A 216 -24.57 -13.43 8.96
CA GLU A 216 -23.29 -13.98 8.47
C GLU A 216 -22.11 -13.09 8.89
N ASP A 217 -22.22 -11.77 8.79
CA ASP A 217 -21.17 -10.86 9.26
C ASP A 217 -20.97 -10.94 10.78
N ALA A 218 -22.06 -11.06 11.55
CA ALA A 218 -21.98 -11.28 12.98
C ALA A 218 -21.23 -12.60 13.33
N LYS A 219 -21.48 -13.67 12.58
CA LYS A 219 -20.74 -14.95 12.72
C LYS A 219 -19.26 -14.78 12.38
N LEU A 220 -18.91 -14.07 11.31
CA LEU A 220 -17.51 -13.82 10.91
C LEU A 220 -16.75 -13.01 11.97
N LEU A 221 -17.37 -11.97 12.52
CA LEU A 221 -16.80 -11.16 13.60
C LEU A 221 -16.62 -11.99 14.87
N LYS A 222 -17.63 -12.80 15.26
CA LYS A 222 -17.51 -13.69 16.41
C LYS A 222 -16.43 -14.75 16.20
N ALA A 223 -16.29 -15.31 15.00
CA ALA A 223 -15.23 -16.24 14.66
C ALA A 223 -13.84 -15.60 14.79
N SER A 224 -13.69 -14.33 14.40
CA SER A 224 -12.46 -13.57 14.59
C SER A 224 -12.10 -13.40 16.07
N ILE A 225 -13.09 -13.10 16.91
CA ILE A 225 -12.89 -13.02 18.38
C ILE A 225 -12.46 -14.38 18.95
N LEU A 226 -13.15 -15.47 18.58
CA LEU A 226 -12.80 -16.82 19.03
C LEU A 226 -11.39 -17.25 18.60
N PHE A 227 -10.98 -16.87 17.38
CA PHE A 227 -9.63 -17.14 16.90
C PHE A 227 -8.56 -16.47 17.76
N GLU A 228 -8.76 -15.19 18.09
CA GLU A 228 -7.86 -14.44 18.97
C GLU A 228 -7.88 -14.97 20.42
N ASP A 229 -8.96 -15.61 20.86
CA ASP A 229 -9.06 -16.30 22.16
C ASP A 229 -8.45 -17.71 22.16
N ASN A 230 -7.83 -18.11 21.05
CA ASN A 230 -7.30 -19.46 20.81
C ASN A 230 -8.37 -20.57 20.87
N ASP A 231 -9.67 -20.25 20.79
CA ASP A 231 -10.75 -21.22 20.60
C ASP A 231 -10.88 -21.55 19.10
N PHE A 232 -9.87 -22.25 18.59
CA PHE A 232 -9.79 -22.62 17.16
C PHE A 232 -10.93 -23.58 16.77
N LYS A 233 -11.37 -24.43 17.69
CA LYS A 233 -12.47 -25.39 17.46
C LYS A 233 -13.82 -24.67 17.35
N GLY A 234 -14.10 -23.74 18.26
CA GLY A 234 -15.30 -22.90 18.21
C GLY A 234 -15.31 -22.00 16.98
N CYS A 235 -14.17 -21.38 16.67
CA CYS A 235 -13.99 -20.59 15.45
C CYS A 235 -14.28 -21.41 14.19
N PHE A 236 -13.65 -22.58 14.04
CA PHE A 236 -13.86 -23.47 12.90
C PHE A 236 -15.31 -23.91 12.77
N LYS A 237 -15.95 -24.34 13.87
CA LYS A 237 -17.35 -24.77 13.88
C LYS A 237 -18.28 -23.65 13.40
N LEU A 238 -18.03 -22.42 13.84
CA LEU A 238 -18.83 -21.26 13.46
C LEU A 238 -18.66 -20.92 11.98
N LEU A 239 -17.43 -20.87 11.47
CA LEU A 239 -17.15 -20.61 10.07
C LEU A 239 -17.67 -21.72 9.15
N ASN A 240 -17.65 -22.96 9.59
CA ASN A 240 -18.22 -24.08 8.85
C ASN A 240 -19.76 -24.04 8.78
N SER A 241 -20.40 -23.27 9.65
CA SER A 241 -21.86 -23.08 9.67
C SER A 241 -22.37 -21.89 8.83
N LEU A 242 -21.46 -21.20 8.13
CA LEU A 242 -21.81 -20.14 7.19
C LEU A 242 -22.51 -20.74 5.97
N GLU A 243 -23.54 -20.06 5.46
CA GLU A 243 -24.25 -20.50 4.26
C GLU A 243 -23.35 -20.42 3.03
N ASN A 244 -22.51 -19.38 2.97
CA ASN A 244 -21.56 -19.15 1.89
C ASN A 244 -20.16 -18.95 2.46
N GLN A 245 -19.27 -19.90 2.20
CA GLN A 245 -17.87 -19.79 2.59
C GLN A 245 -17.12 -18.88 1.61
N THR A 246 -16.69 -17.71 2.09
CA THR A 246 -15.88 -16.75 1.34
C THR A 246 -14.41 -17.15 1.33
N VAL A 247 -13.60 -16.50 0.48
CA VAL A 247 -12.13 -16.70 0.46
C VAL A 247 -11.54 -16.46 1.86
N GLN A 248 -11.99 -15.39 2.53
CA GLN A 248 -11.55 -15.01 3.87
C GLN A 248 -11.93 -16.07 4.92
N SER A 249 -13.18 -16.56 4.91
CA SER A 249 -13.62 -17.56 5.88
C SER A 249 -12.90 -18.90 5.67
N LEU A 250 -12.69 -19.32 4.41
CA LEU A 250 -11.91 -20.53 4.08
C LEU A 250 -10.47 -20.41 4.58
N ASN A 251 -9.81 -19.27 4.35
CA ASN A 251 -8.45 -19.03 4.83
C ASN A 251 -8.38 -19.07 6.37
N GLN A 252 -9.36 -18.51 7.06
CA GLN A 252 -9.43 -18.53 8.53
C GLN A 252 -9.72 -19.94 9.07
N MET A 253 -10.58 -20.73 8.41
CA MET A 253 -10.80 -22.13 8.73
C MET A 253 -9.51 -22.96 8.58
N ALA A 254 -8.76 -22.73 7.50
CA ALA A 254 -7.47 -23.39 7.28
C ALA A 254 -6.47 -23.05 8.40
N LYS A 255 -6.42 -21.78 8.84
CA LYS A 255 -5.60 -21.35 9.98
C LYS A 255 -6.04 -22.01 11.30
N CYS A 256 -7.34 -22.22 11.53
CA CYS A 256 -7.81 -22.97 12.70
C CYS A 256 -7.31 -24.41 12.67
N GLN A 257 -7.44 -25.10 11.52
CA GLN A 257 -6.96 -26.47 11.36
C GLN A 257 -5.45 -26.58 11.57
N GLU A 258 -4.67 -25.65 11.02
CA GLU A 258 -3.23 -25.58 11.24
C GLU A 258 -2.88 -25.40 12.73
N LYS A 259 -3.62 -24.57 13.45
CA LYS A 259 -3.45 -24.37 14.90
C LYS A 259 -3.86 -25.58 15.74
N MET A 260 -4.70 -26.45 15.19
CA MET A 260 -5.07 -27.76 15.76
C MET A 260 -4.21 -28.91 15.21
N GLU A 261 -3.10 -28.59 14.52
CA GLU A 261 -2.13 -29.54 13.97
C GLU A 261 -2.71 -30.50 12.91
N GLN A 262 -3.87 -30.16 12.33
CA GLN A 262 -4.50 -30.91 11.23
C GLN A 262 -3.99 -30.38 9.87
N HIS A 263 -2.72 -30.67 9.57
CA HIS A 263 -2.02 -30.05 8.43
C HIS A 263 -2.61 -30.40 7.06
N ASN A 264 -3.05 -31.65 6.86
CA ASN A 264 -3.66 -32.07 5.60
C ASN A 264 -4.99 -31.35 5.35
N ASP A 265 -5.88 -31.32 6.35
CA ASP A 265 -7.16 -30.61 6.28
C ASP A 265 -6.95 -29.10 6.08
N ALA A 266 -5.95 -28.52 6.76
CA ALA A 266 -5.59 -27.13 6.59
C ALA A 266 -5.16 -26.84 5.15
N PHE A 267 -4.33 -27.71 4.54
CA PHE A 267 -3.87 -27.54 3.17
C PHE A 267 -5.02 -27.57 2.17
N GLU A 268 -5.95 -28.53 2.28
CA GLU A 268 -7.13 -28.62 1.42
C GLU A 268 -7.98 -27.33 1.49
N LEU A 269 -8.15 -26.77 2.69
CA LEU A 269 -8.87 -25.51 2.87
C LEU A 269 -8.11 -24.31 2.27
N PHE A 270 -6.78 -24.27 2.36
CA PHE A 270 -5.97 -23.26 1.69
C PHE A 270 -6.10 -23.36 0.16
N GLU A 271 -6.10 -24.57 -0.42
CA GLU A 271 -6.30 -24.78 -1.86
C GLU A 271 -7.69 -24.35 -2.31
N ARG A 272 -8.74 -24.70 -1.55
CA ARG A 272 -10.11 -24.25 -1.82
C ARG A 272 -10.23 -22.73 -1.76
N SER A 273 -9.59 -22.09 -0.78
CA SER A 273 -9.50 -20.64 -0.66
C SER A 273 -8.82 -20.02 -1.88
N ALA A 274 -7.65 -20.54 -2.28
CA ALA A 274 -6.90 -20.09 -3.44
C ALA A 274 -7.67 -20.23 -4.75
N LYS A 275 -8.35 -21.36 -4.96
CA LYS A 275 -9.20 -21.61 -6.13
C LYS A 275 -10.34 -20.59 -6.22
N SER A 276 -11.08 -20.41 -5.14
CA SER A 276 -12.16 -19.41 -5.06
C SER A 276 -11.63 -17.99 -5.33
N TYR A 277 -10.43 -17.68 -4.83
CA TYR A 277 -9.82 -16.37 -5.06
C TYR A 277 -9.41 -16.16 -6.52
N LEU A 278 -8.86 -17.18 -7.18
CA LEU A 278 -8.53 -17.12 -8.61
C LEU A 278 -9.79 -16.88 -9.46
N GLU A 279 -10.89 -17.57 -9.15
CA GLU A 279 -12.18 -17.39 -9.85
C GLU A 279 -12.70 -15.95 -9.71
N GLN A 280 -12.67 -15.39 -8.49
CA GLN A 280 -13.11 -14.02 -8.22
C GLN A 280 -12.20 -12.96 -8.84
N SER A 281 -10.90 -13.25 -8.94
CA SER A 281 -9.89 -12.32 -9.44
C SER A 281 -9.63 -12.42 -10.94
N ALA A 282 -10.22 -13.38 -11.66
CA ALA A 282 -10.00 -13.64 -13.09
C ALA A 282 -10.23 -12.41 -14.00
N LYS A 283 -11.08 -11.46 -13.57
CA LYS A 283 -11.33 -10.20 -14.29
C LYS A 283 -10.19 -9.20 -14.22
N PHE A 284 -9.30 -9.32 -13.24
CA PHE A 284 -8.17 -8.41 -13.05
C PHE A 284 -6.94 -8.96 -13.78
N LYS A 285 -6.43 -8.20 -14.75
CA LYS A 285 -5.19 -8.52 -15.45
C LYS A 285 -4.09 -7.60 -14.96
N PHE A 286 -3.09 -8.16 -14.28
CA PHE A 286 -1.90 -7.44 -13.85
C PHE A 286 -0.71 -7.80 -14.73
N ALA A 287 -0.03 -6.78 -15.24
CA ALA A 287 1.20 -6.99 -16.01
C ALA A 287 2.33 -7.44 -15.08
N ASN A 288 3.07 -8.49 -15.48
CA ASN A 288 4.31 -8.87 -14.80
C ASN A 288 5.40 -7.85 -15.15
N ILE A 289 5.60 -6.86 -14.29
CA ILE A 289 6.54 -5.76 -14.55
C ILE A 289 7.99 -6.25 -14.60
N LEU A 290 8.30 -7.38 -13.95
CA LEU A 290 9.64 -7.98 -13.92
C LEU A 290 10.17 -8.25 -15.33
N ASN A 291 9.30 -8.64 -16.26
CA ASN A 291 9.65 -8.84 -17.67
C ASN A 291 10.16 -7.54 -18.32
N SER A 292 9.58 -6.40 -17.95
CA SER A 292 10.04 -5.09 -18.44
C SER A 292 11.43 -4.75 -17.90
N TYR A 293 11.78 -5.18 -16.69
CA TYR A 293 13.12 -4.96 -16.12
C TYR A 293 14.21 -5.80 -16.74
N LYS A 294 13.90 -7.03 -17.16
CA LYS A 294 14.87 -7.90 -17.85
C LYS A 294 15.40 -7.26 -19.14
N SER A 295 14.70 -6.28 -19.70
CA SER A 295 15.14 -5.52 -20.87
C SER A 295 16.07 -4.33 -20.55
N LEU A 296 16.25 -3.97 -19.28
CA LEU A 296 17.14 -2.87 -18.90
C LEU A 296 18.61 -3.25 -19.07
N ASN A 297 19.40 -2.31 -19.54
CA ASN A 297 20.85 -2.45 -19.54
C ASN A 297 21.42 -2.08 -18.16
N LEU A 298 21.42 -3.04 -17.24
CA LEU A 298 21.92 -2.85 -15.86
C LEU A 298 23.37 -2.34 -15.81
N SER A 299 24.20 -2.63 -16.81
CA SER A 299 25.60 -2.16 -16.86
C SER A 299 25.72 -0.63 -17.04
N LYS A 300 24.69 0.01 -17.61
CA LYS A 300 24.63 1.48 -17.80
C LYS A 300 24.16 2.22 -16.55
N ILE A 301 23.54 1.53 -15.60
CA ILE A 301 23.14 2.10 -14.33
C ILE A 301 24.41 2.22 -13.49
N GLN A 302 24.94 3.45 -13.40
CA GLN A 302 26.27 3.75 -12.83
C GLN A 302 26.52 3.00 -11.52
N ALA A 303 27.46 2.06 -11.58
CA ALA A 303 27.78 1.11 -10.51
C ALA A 303 28.73 1.67 -9.43
N LYS A 304 28.98 2.99 -9.39
CA LYS A 304 29.87 3.61 -8.41
C LYS A 304 29.09 4.48 -7.44
N ASN A 305 29.48 4.41 -6.17
CA ASN A 305 29.06 5.38 -5.17
C ASN A 305 29.40 6.79 -5.66
N GLN A 306 28.53 7.75 -5.37
CA GLN A 306 28.69 9.14 -5.77
C GLN A 306 28.99 9.98 -4.53
N GLU A 307 30.02 10.84 -4.62
CA GLU A 307 30.32 11.82 -3.57
C GLU A 307 29.14 12.78 -3.40
N GLY A 308 28.79 13.10 -2.15
CA GLY A 308 27.67 14.00 -1.83
C GLY A 308 26.29 13.32 -1.76
N PHE A 309 26.26 11.98 -1.80
CA PHE A 309 25.04 11.17 -1.68
C PHE A 309 25.08 10.21 -0.47
N GLU A 310 25.98 10.45 0.48
CA GLU A 310 26.12 9.65 1.70
C GLU A 310 24.87 9.70 2.57
N SER A 311 24.10 10.78 2.46
CA SER A 311 22.84 11.00 3.15
C SER A 311 21.87 11.82 2.30
N ILE A 312 20.60 11.78 2.70
CA ILE A 312 19.58 12.73 2.26
C ILE A 312 19.40 13.78 3.35
N ASN A 313 19.16 15.02 2.93
CA ASN A 313 18.82 16.10 3.87
C ASN A 313 17.31 16.28 3.87
N ILE A 314 16.71 16.19 5.05
CA ILE A 314 15.32 16.51 5.30
C ILE A 314 15.33 17.62 6.34
N GLU A 315 14.81 18.78 5.96
CA GLU A 315 14.91 20.01 6.75
C GLU A 315 16.37 20.29 7.15
N ASN A 316 16.68 20.29 8.45
CA ASN A 316 18.01 20.56 9.00
C ASN A 316 18.74 19.28 9.45
N LYS A 317 18.21 18.08 9.15
CA LYS A 317 18.77 16.78 9.56
C LYS A 317 19.21 15.96 8.34
N SER A 318 20.27 15.18 8.52
CA SER A 318 20.89 14.35 7.49
C SER A 318 20.72 12.88 7.82
N TYR A 319 20.09 12.12 6.92
CA TYR A 319 19.76 10.71 7.12
C TYR A 319 20.49 9.81 6.13
N LYS A 320 21.15 8.78 6.62
CA LYS A 320 21.60 7.65 5.79
C LYS A 320 20.39 6.79 5.43
N LEU A 321 20.41 6.18 4.25
CA LEU A 321 19.33 5.30 3.79
C LEU A 321 19.78 3.84 3.76
N CYS A 322 18.94 2.98 4.30
CA CYS A 322 18.97 1.55 4.10
C CYS A 322 17.62 1.07 3.55
N PHE A 323 17.64 0.16 2.58
CA PHE A 323 16.43 -0.50 2.11
C PHE A 323 16.41 -1.94 2.61
N MET A 324 15.38 -2.31 3.37
CA MET A 324 15.16 -3.69 3.77
C MET A 324 14.29 -4.37 2.71
N ILE A 325 14.93 -5.21 1.91
CA ILE A 325 14.38 -5.91 0.75
C ILE A 325 14.33 -7.42 1.00
N GLY A 326 13.72 -8.17 0.09
CA GLY A 326 13.62 -9.62 0.16
C GLY A 326 12.46 -10.13 -0.68
N PHE A 327 11.71 -11.07 -0.11
CA PHE A 327 10.40 -11.49 -0.59
C PHE A 327 9.38 -11.41 0.56
N PRO A 328 8.08 -11.20 0.34
CA PRO A 328 7.13 -11.19 1.43
C PRO A 328 7.22 -12.48 2.26
N ARG A 329 7.04 -12.39 3.58
CA ARG A 329 7.15 -13.52 4.53
C ARG A 329 8.57 -14.09 4.72
N SER A 330 9.61 -13.39 4.27
CA SER A 330 11.04 -13.75 4.47
C SER A 330 11.63 -13.35 5.83
N GLY A 331 10.81 -12.98 6.81
CA GLY A 331 11.27 -12.62 8.16
C GLY A 331 11.58 -11.14 8.40
N THR A 332 11.27 -10.26 7.45
CA THR A 332 11.53 -8.80 7.55
C THR A 332 10.92 -8.16 8.79
N THR A 333 9.75 -8.62 9.25
CA THR A 333 9.10 -8.06 10.44
C THR A 333 9.88 -8.33 11.73
N LEU A 334 10.49 -9.53 11.89
CA LEU A 334 11.32 -9.78 13.06
C LEU A 334 12.52 -8.82 13.08
N LEU A 335 13.20 -8.71 11.93
CA LEU A 335 14.38 -7.86 11.79
C LEU A 335 14.05 -6.37 11.98
N GLU A 336 12.93 -5.90 11.43
CA GLU A 336 12.41 -4.56 11.66
C GLU A 336 12.32 -4.25 13.15
N ASN A 337 11.62 -5.07 13.94
CA ASN A 337 11.45 -4.81 15.37
C ASN A 337 12.77 -4.85 16.15
N ILE A 338 13.72 -5.70 15.74
CA ILE A 338 15.07 -5.72 16.34
C ILE A 338 15.79 -4.39 16.07
N LEU A 339 15.79 -3.91 14.82
CA LEU A 339 16.52 -2.69 14.43
C LEU A 339 15.87 -1.43 15.00
N ASP A 340 14.54 -1.43 15.04
CA ASP A 340 13.70 -0.35 15.55
C ASP A 340 13.83 -0.14 17.08
N SER A 341 14.45 -1.09 17.79
CA SER A 341 14.79 -0.93 19.21
C SER A 341 15.86 0.14 19.50
N GLN A 342 16.47 0.72 18.46
CA GLN A 342 17.57 1.68 18.56
C GLN A 342 17.09 3.09 18.22
N SER A 343 17.32 4.06 19.12
CA SER A 343 16.94 5.47 18.92
C SER A 343 17.59 6.11 17.68
N SER A 344 18.75 5.61 17.25
CA SER A 344 19.47 6.10 16.07
C SER A 344 18.90 5.59 14.73
N ILE A 345 17.94 4.65 14.77
CA ILE A 345 17.35 4.00 13.59
C ILE A 345 15.86 4.29 13.53
N PHE A 346 15.39 4.77 12.38
CA PHE A 346 13.96 4.88 12.07
C PHE A 346 13.57 3.82 11.07
N THR A 347 12.68 2.89 11.46
CA THR A 347 12.18 1.88 10.53
C THR A 347 10.82 2.30 9.96
N LEU A 348 10.75 2.39 8.64
CA LEU A 348 9.47 2.61 7.95
C LEU A 348 8.78 1.25 7.78
N PRO A 349 7.48 1.13 8.07
CA PRO A 349 6.72 -0.07 7.72
C PRO A 349 6.58 -0.21 6.20
N GLU A 350 5.77 -1.16 5.72
CA GLU A 350 5.58 -1.43 4.28
C GLU A 350 4.74 -0.35 3.57
N LEU A 351 5.21 0.90 3.61
CA LEU A 351 4.50 2.08 3.10
C LEU A 351 4.57 2.18 1.57
N GLY A 352 5.64 1.67 0.95
CA GLY A 352 5.77 1.65 -0.51
C GLY A 352 6.13 3.00 -1.12
N LEU A 353 7.06 3.75 -0.49
CA LEU A 353 7.54 5.04 -0.99
C LEU A 353 8.10 4.93 -2.42
N ILE A 354 8.82 3.86 -2.75
CA ILE A 354 9.30 3.62 -4.11
C ILE A 354 8.15 3.47 -5.12
N ASN A 355 7.05 2.82 -4.75
CA ASN A 355 5.86 2.75 -5.63
C ASN A 355 5.23 4.14 -5.85
N ARG A 356 5.28 5.02 -4.84
CA ARG A 356 4.86 6.42 -4.99
C ARG A 356 5.80 7.19 -5.91
N VAL A 357 7.11 7.00 -5.83
CA VAL A 357 8.06 7.59 -6.78
C VAL A 357 7.80 7.09 -8.20
N ILE A 358 7.53 5.79 -8.37
CA ILE A 358 7.18 5.20 -9.68
C ILE A 358 5.93 5.85 -10.27
N SER A 359 4.95 6.22 -9.43
CA SER A 359 3.70 6.83 -9.90
C SER A 359 3.90 8.19 -10.60
N ILE A 360 4.94 8.96 -10.22
CA ILE A 360 5.27 10.23 -10.88
C ILE A 360 6.31 10.07 -12.00
N TYR A 361 6.89 8.87 -12.19
CA TYR A 361 7.98 8.64 -13.13
C TYR A 361 7.64 9.08 -14.56
N GLN A 362 6.43 8.75 -15.03
CA GLN A 362 6.02 9.12 -16.39
C GLN A 362 5.87 10.63 -16.56
N ALA A 363 5.41 11.34 -15.52
CA ALA A 363 5.29 12.79 -15.55
C ALA A 363 6.66 13.50 -15.58
N VAL A 364 7.68 12.89 -14.97
CA VAL A 364 9.05 13.43 -14.93
C VAL A 364 9.87 13.07 -16.19
N THR A 365 9.56 11.94 -16.82
CA THR A 365 10.42 11.34 -17.88
C THR A 365 9.79 11.26 -19.26
N ASP A 366 8.49 11.55 -19.38
CA ASP A 366 7.67 11.31 -20.57
C ASP A 366 7.69 9.85 -21.06
N LYS A 367 8.10 8.91 -20.20
CA LYS A 367 8.23 7.48 -20.52
C LYS A 367 7.54 6.62 -19.47
N PRO A 368 6.87 5.52 -19.86
CA PRO A 368 6.29 4.60 -18.89
C PRO A 368 7.42 3.88 -18.15
N TYR A 369 7.26 3.75 -16.83
CA TYR A 369 8.21 3.00 -16.02
C TYR A 369 8.25 1.50 -16.40
N PRO A 370 9.43 0.84 -16.49
CA PRO A 370 10.78 1.33 -16.19
C PRO A 370 11.58 1.85 -17.42
N LYS A 371 10.93 2.16 -18.54
CA LYS A 371 11.64 2.55 -19.78
C LYS A 371 12.47 3.82 -19.58
N GLY A 372 13.72 3.79 -20.06
CA GLY A 372 14.63 4.93 -20.03
C GLY A 372 15.33 5.16 -18.70
N LEU A 373 15.20 4.24 -17.75
CA LEU A 373 15.81 4.35 -16.42
C LEU A 373 17.33 4.49 -16.47
N GLU A 374 17.99 3.88 -17.46
CA GLU A 374 19.45 3.95 -17.64
C GLU A 374 19.94 5.31 -18.13
N TYR A 375 19.02 6.18 -18.56
CA TYR A 375 19.31 7.46 -19.19
C TYR A 375 18.63 8.64 -18.47
N LEU A 376 18.25 8.47 -17.20
CA LEU A 376 17.73 9.58 -16.41
C LEU A 376 18.76 10.69 -16.31
N THR A 377 18.33 11.91 -16.62
CA THR A 377 19.15 13.12 -16.41
C THR A 377 19.25 13.44 -14.92
N GLU A 378 20.27 14.19 -14.49
CA GLU A 378 20.41 14.61 -13.09
C GLU A 378 19.20 15.40 -12.59
N ARG A 379 18.59 16.22 -13.46
CA ARG A 379 17.34 16.92 -13.16
C ARG A 379 16.22 15.93 -12.82
N GLN A 380 15.99 14.92 -13.66
CA GLN A 380 14.94 13.92 -13.43
C GLN A 380 15.21 13.10 -12.17
N LYS A 381 16.46 12.72 -11.91
CA LYS A 381 16.85 12.05 -10.66
C LYS A 381 16.58 12.95 -9.45
N ALA A 382 16.89 14.24 -9.53
CA ALA A 382 16.64 15.20 -8.45
C ALA A 382 15.14 15.36 -8.18
N GLU A 383 14.30 15.46 -9.21
CA GLU A 383 12.84 15.55 -9.06
C GLU A 383 12.25 14.28 -8.41
N LEU A 384 12.66 13.08 -8.85
CA LEU A 384 12.22 11.81 -8.25
C LEU A 384 12.70 11.64 -6.81
N ARG A 385 13.95 12.02 -6.52
CA ARG A 385 14.50 12.02 -5.16
C ARG A 385 13.76 13.00 -4.25
N ALA A 386 13.50 14.22 -4.72
CA ALA A 386 12.80 15.24 -3.95
C ALA A 386 11.41 14.74 -3.54
N TYR A 387 10.72 14.03 -4.44
CA TYR A 387 9.43 13.42 -4.11
C TYR A 387 9.54 12.33 -3.04
N TYR A 388 10.53 11.44 -3.11
CA TYR A 388 10.80 10.48 -2.04
C TYR A 388 11.08 11.19 -0.71
N CYS A 389 11.94 12.20 -0.71
CA CYS A 389 12.32 12.95 0.48
C CYS A 389 11.12 13.69 1.09
N ARG A 390 10.21 14.22 0.25
CA ARG A 390 8.96 14.84 0.71
C ARG A 390 8.06 13.84 1.44
N LEU A 391 7.86 12.64 0.88
CA LEU A 391 7.07 11.60 1.55
C LEU A 391 7.69 11.19 2.89
N LEU A 392 9.02 11.05 2.91
CA LEU A 392 9.74 10.70 4.12
C LEU A 392 9.67 11.82 5.17
N ALA A 393 9.80 13.08 4.75
CA ALA A 393 9.63 14.24 5.64
C ALA A 393 8.26 14.23 6.32
N ASN A 394 7.19 14.02 5.55
CA ASN A 394 5.83 13.95 6.10
C ASN A 394 5.69 12.84 7.16
N ILE A 395 6.32 11.68 6.95
CA ILE A 395 6.28 10.55 7.88
C ILE A 395 7.09 10.85 9.15
N ILE A 396 8.27 11.46 9.01
CA ILE A 396 9.12 11.85 10.14
C ILE A 396 8.40 12.91 10.98
N GLU A 397 7.82 13.94 10.35
CA GLU A 397 7.10 15.02 11.02
C GLU A 397 5.91 14.52 11.84
N CYS A 398 5.17 13.52 11.35
CA CYS A 398 4.01 12.98 12.05
C CYS A 398 4.35 11.87 13.05
N SER A 399 5.60 11.44 13.17
CA SER A 399 5.99 10.33 14.05
C SER A 399 5.71 10.67 15.52
N GLU A 400 5.08 9.75 16.24
CA GLU A 400 4.90 9.84 17.70
C GLU A 400 6.14 9.36 18.46
N GLU A 401 7.09 8.72 17.76
CA GLU A 401 8.35 8.30 18.35
C GLU A 401 9.22 9.53 18.58
N ASN A 402 9.81 9.66 19.76
CA ASN A 402 10.77 10.71 20.04
C ASN A 402 11.94 10.57 19.07
N ILE A 403 11.89 11.30 17.96
CA ILE A 403 13.01 11.48 17.04
C ILE A 403 14.01 12.35 17.79
N GLU A 404 14.77 11.72 18.67
CA GLU A 404 15.90 12.35 19.34
C GLU A 404 16.85 12.93 18.29
N ASP A 405 17.69 13.88 18.69
CA ASP A 405 18.71 14.48 17.83
C ASP A 405 19.76 13.47 17.32
N GLU A 406 19.69 12.21 17.76
CA GLU A 406 20.57 11.10 17.39
C GLU A 406 20.10 10.28 16.17
N MET A 407 18.88 10.47 15.67
CA MET A 407 18.37 9.71 14.52
C MET A 407 19.18 10.02 13.26
N SER A 408 19.87 9.01 12.72
CA SER A 408 20.81 9.19 11.60
C SER A 408 20.66 8.14 10.49
N LEU A 409 19.83 7.12 10.68
CA LEU A 409 19.59 6.05 9.71
C LEU A 409 18.09 5.79 9.54
N VAL A 410 17.61 5.87 8.30
CA VAL A 410 16.26 5.45 7.92
C VAL A 410 16.32 4.11 7.20
N ILE A 411 15.47 3.17 7.61
CA ILE A 411 15.29 1.87 6.98
C ILE A 411 13.93 1.83 6.28
N ASP A 412 13.91 1.96 4.95
CA ASP A 412 12.69 1.75 4.15
C ASP A 412 12.48 0.24 3.92
N LYS A 413 11.52 -0.33 4.66
CA LYS A 413 11.18 -1.75 4.57
C LYS A 413 10.04 -1.98 3.59
N MET A 414 10.38 -2.64 2.48
CA MET A 414 9.40 -3.17 1.55
C MET A 414 10.05 -4.36 0.85
N PRO A 415 9.71 -5.62 1.20
CA PRO A 415 10.41 -6.79 0.68
C PRO A 415 10.50 -6.78 -0.85
N LEU A 416 9.41 -6.46 -1.55
CA LEU A 416 9.37 -6.45 -3.01
C LEU A 416 10.02 -5.23 -3.68
N ASN A 417 10.60 -4.29 -2.91
CA ASN A 417 11.54 -3.31 -3.49
C ASN A 417 12.73 -4.00 -4.17
N THR A 418 12.97 -5.30 -3.93
CA THR A 418 13.85 -6.16 -4.73
C THR A 418 13.64 -6.01 -6.24
N ILE A 419 12.40 -5.87 -6.71
CA ILE A 419 12.07 -5.70 -8.14
C ILE A 419 12.55 -4.32 -8.66
N HIS A 420 12.60 -3.33 -7.77
CA HIS A 420 12.89 -1.93 -8.06
C HIS A 420 14.34 -1.53 -7.75
N LEU A 421 15.22 -2.50 -7.49
CA LEU A 421 16.63 -2.28 -7.19
C LEU A 421 17.36 -1.33 -8.17
N PRO A 422 17.17 -1.44 -9.50
CA PRO A 422 17.81 -0.50 -10.42
C PRO A 422 17.37 0.96 -10.19
N LEU A 423 16.09 1.21 -9.91
CA LEU A 423 15.61 2.56 -9.62
C LEU A 423 16.19 3.09 -8.32
N ILE A 424 16.18 2.27 -7.26
CA ILE A 424 16.72 2.65 -5.96
C ILE A 424 18.21 2.98 -6.09
N LYS A 425 18.99 2.17 -6.82
CA LYS A 425 20.42 2.44 -7.05
C LYS A 425 20.66 3.72 -7.86
N VAL A 426 19.82 4.02 -8.86
CA VAL A 426 19.91 5.27 -9.63
C VAL A 426 19.62 6.50 -8.78
N LEU A 427 18.64 6.42 -7.87
CA LEU A 427 18.24 7.55 -7.03
C LEU A 427 19.15 7.69 -5.79
N PHE A 428 19.58 6.58 -5.20
CA PHE A 428 20.34 6.55 -3.95
C PHE A 428 21.58 5.66 -4.11
N PRO A 429 22.62 6.14 -4.81
CA PRO A 429 23.78 5.33 -5.19
C PRO A 429 24.54 4.77 -3.98
N ASN A 430 24.50 5.44 -2.82
CA ASN A 430 25.23 5.04 -1.62
C ASN A 430 24.34 4.31 -0.58
N ALA A 431 23.07 4.05 -0.89
CA ALA A 431 22.17 3.37 0.03
C ALA A 431 22.69 1.97 0.39
N LYS A 432 22.46 1.58 1.65
CA LYS A 432 22.67 0.21 2.13
C LYS A 432 21.44 -0.63 1.79
N PHE A 433 21.65 -1.93 1.68
CA PHE A 433 20.59 -2.92 1.44
C PHE A 433 20.73 -4.03 2.46
N ILE A 434 19.63 -4.38 3.11
CA ILE A 434 19.52 -5.65 3.84
C ILE A 434 18.56 -6.54 3.08
N PHE A 435 19.03 -7.70 2.62
CA PHE A 435 18.17 -8.72 2.03
C PHE A 435 17.79 -9.73 3.10
N SER A 436 16.52 -9.73 3.49
CA SER A 436 15.96 -10.73 4.40
C SER A 436 15.74 -12.04 3.64
N ALA A 437 16.40 -13.09 4.10
CA ALA A 437 16.31 -14.43 3.56
C ALA A 437 15.68 -15.38 4.60
N ARG A 438 14.97 -16.38 4.10
CA ARG A 438 14.36 -17.47 4.87
C ARG A 438 14.32 -18.70 3.97
N HIS A 439 14.22 -19.88 4.54
CA HIS A 439 14.12 -21.11 3.76
C HIS A 439 13.07 -20.99 2.63
N PRO A 440 13.42 -21.22 1.35
CA PRO A 440 12.51 -21.03 0.21
C PRO A 440 11.15 -21.74 0.35
N LEU A 441 11.13 -22.99 0.84
CA LEU A 441 9.89 -23.73 1.08
C LEU A 441 8.99 -23.06 2.12
N ASP A 442 9.57 -22.49 3.19
CA ASP A 442 8.81 -21.74 4.19
C ASP A 442 8.25 -20.44 3.61
N VAL A 443 9.01 -19.77 2.73
CA VAL A 443 8.57 -18.53 2.10
C VAL A 443 7.37 -18.79 1.19
N VAL A 444 7.46 -19.75 0.27
CA VAL A 444 6.35 -20.03 -0.67
C VAL A 444 5.11 -20.53 0.06
N LEU A 445 5.26 -21.44 1.04
CA LEU A 445 4.15 -21.91 1.86
C LEU A 445 3.52 -20.75 2.63
N SER A 446 4.33 -19.93 3.30
CA SER A 446 3.82 -18.81 4.11
C SER A 446 3.03 -17.80 3.28
N ASN A 447 3.42 -17.57 2.02
CA ASN A 447 2.72 -16.67 1.10
C ASN A 447 1.39 -17.29 0.62
N PHE A 448 1.43 -18.55 0.18
CA PHE A 448 0.23 -19.30 -0.23
C PHE A 448 -0.85 -19.34 0.87
N GLN A 449 -0.43 -19.42 2.14
CA GLN A 449 -1.35 -19.46 3.28
C GLN A 449 -1.98 -18.09 3.63
N GLN A 450 -1.61 -16.99 2.96
CA GLN A 450 -2.19 -15.67 3.24
C GLN A 450 -3.35 -15.31 2.30
N PHE A 451 -4.28 -14.54 2.85
CA PHE A 451 -5.28 -13.83 2.07
C PHE A 451 -4.85 -12.36 1.94
N TYR A 452 -4.21 -12.02 0.83
CA TYR A 452 -3.74 -10.65 0.54
C TYR A 452 -4.83 -9.82 -0.13
N ASN A 453 -4.85 -8.51 0.14
CA ASN A 453 -5.55 -7.55 -0.73
C ASN A 453 -4.93 -7.59 -2.12
N LEU A 454 -5.78 -7.74 -3.14
CA LEU A 454 -5.32 -7.89 -4.51
C LEU A 454 -4.61 -6.62 -4.98
N ASN A 455 -3.37 -6.76 -5.38
CA ASN A 455 -2.60 -5.75 -6.10
C ASN A 455 -1.72 -6.44 -7.14
N ARG A 456 -0.98 -5.64 -7.92
CA ARG A 456 -0.14 -6.14 -9.02
C ARG A 456 0.80 -7.27 -8.60
N GLU A 457 1.38 -7.20 -7.42
CA GLU A 457 2.37 -8.18 -6.98
C GLU A 457 1.72 -9.34 -6.24
N MET A 458 0.74 -9.06 -5.38
CA MET A 458 0.04 -10.10 -4.60
C MET A 458 -0.83 -11.01 -5.48
N SER A 459 -1.22 -10.57 -6.69
CA SER A 459 -1.94 -11.42 -7.64
C SER A 459 -1.13 -12.65 -8.11
N PHE A 460 0.20 -12.62 -7.98
CA PHE A 460 1.06 -13.76 -8.31
C PHE A 460 1.27 -14.72 -7.14
N LEU A 461 0.66 -14.47 -5.97
CA LEU A 461 0.88 -15.22 -4.73
C LEU A 461 -0.36 -15.99 -4.26
N ILE A 462 -1.32 -16.21 -5.17
CA ILE A 462 -2.64 -16.79 -4.81
C ILE A 462 -2.57 -18.31 -4.73
N SER A 463 -1.94 -18.97 -5.72
CA SER A 463 -1.74 -20.42 -5.72
C SER A 463 -0.30 -20.78 -5.40
N LEU A 464 -0.06 -22.01 -4.96
CA LEU A 464 1.28 -22.51 -4.70
C LEU A 464 2.16 -22.48 -5.96
N ASP A 465 1.66 -22.95 -7.11
CA ASP A 465 2.36 -22.87 -8.40
C ASP A 465 2.79 -21.45 -8.77
N SER A 466 1.84 -20.50 -8.71
CA SER A 466 2.11 -19.10 -9.07
C SER A 466 3.11 -18.46 -8.10
N THR A 467 3.02 -18.80 -6.81
CA THR A 467 3.92 -18.33 -5.76
C THR A 467 5.34 -18.85 -5.96
N VAL A 468 5.51 -20.14 -6.21
CA VAL A 468 6.82 -20.77 -6.48
C VAL A 468 7.47 -20.14 -7.69
N LYS A 469 6.73 -20.04 -8.80
CA LYS A 469 7.22 -19.37 -10.01
C LYS A 469 7.64 -17.93 -9.72
N ARG A 470 6.81 -17.17 -9.02
CA ARG A 470 7.10 -15.76 -8.70
C ARG A 470 8.31 -15.61 -7.81
N TYR A 471 8.47 -16.48 -6.82
CA TYR A 471 9.62 -16.48 -5.93
C TYR A 471 10.92 -16.71 -6.70
N VAL A 472 10.97 -17.75 -7.54
CA VAL A 472 12.13 -18.06 -8.38
C VAL A 472 12.46 -16.88 -9.31
N GLU A 473 11.45 -16.34 -10.00
CA GLU A 473 11.63 -15.18 -10.90
C GLU A 473 12.27 -13.97 -10.18
N VAL A 474 11.80 -13.65 -8.98
CA VAL A 474 12.30 -12.50 -8.20
C VAL A 474 13.71 -12.76 -7.67
N LEU A 475 14.01 -13.97 -7.20
CA LEU A 475 15.33 -14.33 -6.67
C LEU A 475 16.40 -14.40 -7.77
N GLU A 476 16.06 -14.93 -8.94
CA GLU A 476 16.94 -14.89 -10.11
C GLU A 476 17.24 -13.45 -10.52
N TYR A 477 16.22 -12.59 -10.57
CA TYR A 477 16.39 -11.18 -10.89
C TYR A 477 17.20 -10.43 -9.84
N PHE A 478 17.00 -10.73 -8.56
CA PHE A 478 17.82 -10.21 -7.46
C PHE A 478 19.30 -10.53 -7.68
N GLU A 479 19.64 -11.78 -8.00
CA GLU A 479 21.02 -12.19 -8.26
C GLU A 479 21.63 -11.48 -9.46
N MET A 480 20.86 -11.30 -10.54
CA MET A 480 21.29 -10.49 -11.69
C MET A 480 21.59 -9.05 -11.28
N CYS A 481 20.72 -8.43 -10.48
CA CYS A 481 20.92 -7.08 -9.97
C CYS A 481 22.12 -7.00 -9.02
N ARG A 482 22.29 -7.96 -8.12
CA ARG A 482 23.40 -8.05 -7.16
C ARG A 482 24.74 -8.07 -7.90
N ALA A 483 24.85 -8.89 -8.95
CA ALA A 483 26.05 -8.98 -9.77
C ALA A 483 26.33 -7.70 -10.58
N ALA A 484 25.29 -7.07 -11.15
CA ALA A 484 25.46 -5.92 -12.03
C ALA A 484 25.63 -4.57 -11.28
N LEU A 485 24.89 -4.36 -10.19
CA LEU A 485 24.76 -3.04 -9.54
C LEU A 485 25.76 -2.81 -8.40
N LYS A 486 26.53 -3.83 -7.99
CA LYS A 486 27.47 -3.78 -6.85
C LYS A 486 26.82 -3.16 -5.60
N LEU A 487 25.74 -3.80 -5.14
CA LEU A 487 24.97 -3.32 -4.00
C LEU A 487 25.81 -3.35 -2.71
N ASN A 488 25.67 -2.33 -1.87
CA ASN A 488 26.17 -2.38 -0.50
C ASN A 488 25.18 -3.22 0.32
N LEU A 489 25.42 -4.53 0.38
CA LEU A 489 24.41 -5.52 0.74
C LEU A 489 24.85 -6.35 1.96
N CYS A 490 23.92 -6.53 2.89
CA CYS A 490 23.97 -7.55 3.94
C CYS A 490 22.81 -8.54 3.71
N ILE A 491 23.11 -9.85 3.78
CA ILE A 491 22.06 -10.89 3.74
C ILE A 491 21.80 -11.31 5.18
N ALA A 492 20.56 -11.16 5.64
CA ALA A 492 20.13 -11.55 6.97
C ALA A 492 19.21 -12.77 6.86
N LYS A 493 19.68 -13.93 7.30
CA LYS A 493 18.88 -15.16 7.31
C LYS A 493 18.04 -15.25 8.58
N TYR A 494 16.76 -15.55 8.43
CA TYR A 494 15.83 -15.72 9.54
C TYR A 494 16.28 -16.80 10.52
N GLU A 495 16.74 -17.94 10.01
CA GLU A 495 17.18 -19.09 10.80
C GLU A 495 18.44 -18.75 11.61
N ASP A 496 19.37 -17.97 11.05
CA ASP A 496 20.58 -17.53 11.75
C ASP A 496 20.25 -16.52 12.85
N LEU A 497 19.32 -15.59 12.59
CA LEU A 497 18.79 -14.68 13.62
C LEU A 497 18.13 -15.43 14.78
N VAL A 498 17.44 -16.54 14.50
CA VAL A 498 16.77 -17.35 15.52
C VAL A 498 17.77 -18.20 16.32
N CYS A 499 18.80 -18.73 15.68
CA CYS A 499 19.75 -19.66 16.30
C CYS A 499 20.96 -18.96 16.96
N ASN A 500 21.44 -17.87 16.37
CA ASN A 500 22.67 -17.15 16.74
C ASN A 500 22.41 -15.66 16.97
N PHE A 501 21.29 -15.33 17.62
CA PHE A 501 20.72 -13.99 17.71
C PHE A 501 21.73 -12.87 17.98
N ASP A 502 22.45 -12.90 19.10
CA ASP A 502 23.36 -11.81 19.48
C ASP A 502 24.49 -11.60 18.46
N ALA A 503 25.08 -12.67 17.92
CA ALA A 503 26.14 -12.54 16.92
C ALA A 503 25.61 -11.89 15.64
N GLU A 504 24.45 -12.34 15.19
CA GLU A 504 23.91 -11.93 13.89
C GLU A 504 23.30 -10.54 13.90
N VAL A 505 22.67 -10.16 15.00
CA VAL A 505 22.21 -8.79 15.23
C VAL A 505 23.41 -7.83 15.28
N ASN A 506 24.49 -8.18 15.98
CA ASN A 506 25.71 -7.34 16.02
C ASN A 506 26.40 -7.22 14.65
N ASN A 507 26.42 -8.28 13.85
CA ASN A 507 26.92 -8.23 12.48
C ASN A 507 26.13 -7.25 11.60
N ILE A 508 24.79 -7.25 11.74
CA ILE A 508 23.92 -6.32 11.03
C ILE A 508 24.16 -4.88 11.50
N PHE A 509 24.24 -4.62 12.81
CA PHE A 509 24.54 -3.29 13.33
C PHE A 509 25.89 -2.76 12.86
N LYS A 510 26.93 -3.61 12.87
CA LYS A 510 28.25 -3.28 12.32
C LYS A 510 28.17 -2.91 10.84
N PHE A 511 27.42 -3.68 10.05
CA PHE A 511 27.19 -3.36 8.64
C PHE A 511 26.47 -2.01 8.47
N LEU A 512 25.46 -1.73 9.30
CA LEU A 512 24.72 -0.47 9.30
C LEU A 512 25.57 0.70 9.81
N GLY A 513 26.63 0.44 10.57
CA GLY A 513 27.48 1.45 11.19
C GLY A 513 26.82 2.09 12.42
N VAL A 514 26.02 1.31 13.14
CA VAL A 514 25.29 1.71 14.35
C VAL A 514 25.92 1.00 15.55
N VAL A 515 26.11 1.72 16.65
CA VAL A 515 26.51 1.13 17.93
C VAL A 515 25.24 0.73 18.67
N PRO A 516 25.00 -0.58 18.90
CA PRO A 516 23.74 -1.02 19.49
C PRO A 516 23.72 -0.81 21.01
N SER A 517 22.60 -0.31 21.50
CA SER A 517 22.19 -0.45 22.90
C SER A 517 21.64 -1.87 23.14
N ASN A 518 21.60 -2.34 24.39
CA ASN A 518 21.07 -3.69 24.71
C ASN A 518 19.55 -3.86 24.49
N ASN A 519 18.83 -2.79 24.13
CA ASN A 519 17.37 -2.78 23.95
C ASN A 519 16.88 -3.75 22.86
N TYR A 520 17.74 -4.14 21.91
CA TYR A 520 17.38 -5.09 20.86
C TYR A 520 17.01 -6.48 21.41
N ARG A 521 17.39 -6.81 22.65
CA ARG A 521 16.97 -8.07 23.31
C ARG A 521 15.52 -8.03 23.79
N ASP A 522 14.99 -6.84 24.02
CA ASP A 522 13.62 -6.59 24.48
C ASP A 522 12.70 -6.09 23.33
N PHE A 523 13.09 -6.32 22.07
CA PHE A 523 12.36 -5.88 20.87
C PHE A 523 10.87 -6.24 20.89
N ASN A 524 10.52 -7.41 21.45
CA ASN A 524 9.15 -7.90 21.53
C ASN A 524 8.28 -7.08 22.50
N LYS A 525 8.85 -6.53 23.58
CA LYS A 525 8.14 -5.65 24.52
C LYS A 525 7.83 -4.31 23.85
N LEU A 526 8.79 -3.77 23.08
CA LEU A 526 8.61 -2.54 22.32
C LEU A 526 7.57 -2.71 21.21
N ALA A 527 7.61 -3.84 20.49
CA ALA A 527 6.65 -4.16 19.43
C ALA A 527 5.19 -4.24 19.91
N LYS A 528 4.95 -4.71 21.15
CA LYS A 528 3.59 -4.79 21.74
C LYS A 528 2.90 -3.44 21.87
N ASN A 529 3.68 -2.36 22.00
CA ASN A 529 3.14 -1.00 22.12
C ASN A 529 2.78 -0.40 20.76
N LYS A 530 3.11 -1.08 19.64
CA LYS A 530 2.83 -0.59 18.29
C LYS A 530 1.46 -1.05 17.77
N THR A 531 0.80 -0.14 17.07
CA THR A 531 -0.48 -0.25 16.37
C THR A 531 -0.30 -0.81 14.94
N ILE A 532 0.55 -1.83 14.76
CA ILE A 532 0.88 -2.35 13.41
C ILE A 532 -0.11 -3.44 12.96
N LYS A 533 -0.76 -3.25 11.81
CA LYS A 533 -1.43 -4.32 11.04
C LYS A 533 -0.41 -5.03 10.15
N THR A 534 0.19 -6.12 10.64
CA THR A 534 0.95 -7.07 9.81
C THR A 534 0.42 -8.48 10.04
N PRO A 535 0.28 -9.34 9.01
CA PRO A 535 -0.07 -10.75 9.19
C PRO A 535 0.87 -11.51 10.13
N SER A 536 2.08 -10.97 10.39
CA SER A 536 3.04 -11.50 11.37
C SER A 536 2.90 -10.96 12.80
N ARG A 537 1.91 -10.12 13.11
CA ARG A 537 1.82 -9.42 14.41
C ARG A 537 1.84 -10.39 15.60
N SER A 538 1.04 -11.45 15.52
CA SER A 538 0.96 -12.47 16.58
C SER A 538 2.29 -13.20 16.82
N GLN A 539 3.16 -13.30 15.80
CA GLN A 539 4.49 -13.91 15.89
C GLN A 539 5.53 -12.98 16.52
N VAL A 540 5.41 -11.68 16.26
CA VAL A 540 6.36 -10.65 16.71
C VAL A 540 6.16 -10.28 18.20
N ASN A 541 4.93 -10.42 18.70
CA ASN A 541 4.60 -10.18 20.11
C ASN A 541 5.15 -11.26 21.06
N GLN A 542 5.73 -12.34 20.53
CA GLN A 542 6.34 -13.43 21.29
C GLN A 542 7.86 -13.21 21.39
N ALA A 543 8.52 -13.80 22.40
CA ALA A 543 9.98 -13.98 22.36
C ALA A 543 10.36 -14.79 21.10
N ILE A 544 11.63 -14.74 20.68
CA ILE A 544 12.14 -15.38 19.45
C ILE A 544 11.45 -16.73 19.19
N TYR A 545 10.55 -16.74 18.20
CA TYR A 545 9.65 -17.85 17.96
C TYR A 545 10.28 -18.86 16.99
N LYS A 546 10.75 -19.99 17.54
CA LYS A 546 11.35 -21.08 16.76
C LYS A 546 10.33 -21.85 15.92
N GLY A 547 9.05 -21.85 16.28
CA GLY A 547 8.02 -22.64 15.57
C GLY A 547 7.77 -22.21 14.12
N ALA A 548 8.34 -21.09 13.67
CA ALA A 548 8.29 -20.68 12.27
C ALA A 548 9.45 -21.25 11.43
N THR A 549 10.53 -21.75 12.01
CA THR A 549 11.62 -22.34 11.22
C THR A 549 11.24 -23.72 10.74
N TYR A 550 11.42 -24.01 9.45
CA TYR A 550 11.18 -25.31 8.83
C TYR A 550 9.72 -25.81 8.96
N LYS A 551 8.76 -24.89 9.07
CA LYS A 551 7.31 -25.19 9.12
C LYS A 551 6.87 -26.00 7.90
N TRP A 552 7.53 -25.80 6.77
CA TRP A 552 7.30 -26.54 5.54
C TRP A 552 7.38 -28.06 5.70
N GLN A 553 8.11 -28.58 6.70
CA GLN A 553 8.21 -30.02 6.96
C GLN A 553 6.85 -30.64 7.30
N ASN A 554 5.96 -29.90 7.95
CA ASN A 554 4.58 -30.34 8.22
C ASN A 554 3.72 -30.46 6.95
N TYR A 555 4.20 -29.91 5.83
CA TYR A 555 3.57 -29.89 4.51
C TYR A 555 4.47 -30.54 3.45
N GLN A 556 5.42 -31.37 3.86
CA GLN A 556 6.45 -31.92 2.97
C GLN A 556 5.83 -32.67 1.80
N GLU A 557 4.82 -33.51 2.04
CA GLU A 557 4.16 -34.28 0.98
C GLU A 557 3.57 -33.38 -0.11
N GLN A 558 2.92 -32.29 0.28
CA GLN A 558 2.30 -31.33 -0.63
C GLN A 558 3.32 -30.43 -1.34
N LEU A 559 4.48 -30.19 -0.70
CA LEU A 559 5.54 -29.34 -1.24
C LEU A 559 6.56 -30.10 -2.09
N ASN A 560 6.66 -31.42 -1.95
CA ASN A 560 7.58 -32.28 -2.72
C ASN A 560 7.57 -32.00 -4.24
N PRO A 561 6.43 -31.79 -4.91
CA PRO A 561 6.39 -31.48 -6.35
C PRO A 561 7.13 -30.20 -6.76
N TYR A 562 7.38 -29.28 -5.83
CA TYR A 562 7.99 -27.98 -6.08
C TYR A 562 9.47 -27.90 -5.69
N ILE A 563 10.01 -28.92 -5.02
CA ILE A 563 11.40 -28.92 -4.52
C ILE A 563 12.39 -28.71 -5.66
N GLU A 564 12.25 -29.43 -6.78
CA GLU A 564 13.15 -29.29 -7.93
C GLU A 564 13.16 -27.87 -8.52
N GLN A 565 12.01 -27.20 -8.55
CA GLN A 565 11.91 -25.82 -9.03
C GLN A 565 12.58 -24.83 -8.06
N LEU A 566 12.56 -25.12 -6.76
CA LEU A 566 13.15 -24.28 -5.72
C LEU A 566 14.61 -24.61 -5.44
N LYS A 567 15.10 -25.77 -5.85
CA LYS A 567 16.48 -26.21 -5.59
C LYS A 567 17.53 -25.16 -6.00
N PRO A 568 17.46 -24.50 -7.17
CA PRO A 568 18.44 -23.49 -7.54
C PRO A 568 18.51 -22.29 -6.58
N VAL A 569 17.37 -21.89 -5.99
CA VAL A 569 17.32 -20.77 -5.03
C VAL A 569 17.67 -21.22 -3.61
N ILE A 570 17.33 -22.45 -3.24
CA ILE A 570 17.76 -23.11 -1.98
C ILE A 570 19.29 -23.16 -1.93
N ASP A 571 19.92 -23.69 -3.00
CA ASP A 571 21.37 -23.84 -3.09
C ASP A 571 22.07 -22.46 -3.04
N LYS A 572 21.58 -21.46 -3.81
CA LYS A 572 22.16 -20.10 -3.84
C LYS A 572 22.10 -19.39 -2.50
N LEU A 573 21.06 -19.63 -1.71
CA LEU A 573 20.92 -19.08 -0.37
C LEU A 573 21.63 -19.92 0.68
N ASN A 574 22.30 -21.02 0.31
CA ASN A 574 22.97 -21.96 1.22
C ASN A 574 22.00 -22.51 2.29
N TYR A 575 20.87 -23.07 1.86
CA TYR A 575 19.98 -23.88 2.71
C TYR A 575 20.08 -25.36 2.32
N SER A 576 19.70 -26.25 3.25
CA SER A 576 19.54 -27.68 3.00
C SER A 576 18.07 -28.06 2.95
N ILE A 577 17.73 -29.07 2.14
CA ILE A 577 16.40 -29.71 2.11
C ILE A 577 16.26 -30.64 3.30
#